data_AF-A0A413JUM8-F1
#
_entry.id   AF-A0A413JUM8-F1
#
_cell.length_a   1.000
_cell.length_b   1.000
_cell.length_c   1.000
_cell.angle_alpha   90.00
_cell.angle_beta   90.00
_cell.angle_gamma   90.00
#
_symmetry.space_group_name_H-M   'P 1'
#
loop_
_entity.id
_entity.type
_entity.pdbx_description
1 polymer ?
#
loop_
_entity_poly.entity_id
_entity_poly.type
_entity_poly.pdbx_seq_one_letter_code
_entity_poly.pdbx_strand_id
1 'polypeptide(L)'
;MIPRYGKLNKTYTEITSGDGLSFEKQKFIHDFYKEYEDTQTFEKALISLMLETEGTHFSILLNSLKREIENNISMYNTCKEFFDRLDIEHICRQHERCHDRDIERQMQITNEYYRELMEANGSLEAVGFREHDRQEEELLEKRYERCKQEYDREKAKLDELYAKKKQARQEALQYLKNHCGDIYRLDGSLLAILDKYMTGQKKKGEEEKESSASDTISKKSPVYFPMKLLSAIHETCNGEQFEEINELDFYANMNLQPCASRLKVRKDEKARVCYLIFLMGETLSKPDREKWKEEIMKLLEIDIKYYKSKYKAPVPRTDLPSDSNQIFAKEMQSIFR
;
A
#
# COMPACT_ATOMS: atom_id res chain seq x y z
N MET A 1 -9.44 -5.31 3.27
CA MET A 1 -8.60 -6.18 4.13
C MET A 1 -7.17 -6.31 3.59
N ILE A 2 -6.92 -7.02 2.48
CA ILE A 2 -5.54 -7.31 2.00
C ILE A 2 -4.66 -6.05 1.81
N PRO A 3 -5.08 -4.99 1.09
CA PRO A 3 -4.23 -3.80 0.92
C PRO A 3 -3.92 -3.09 2.25
N ARG A 4 -4.84 -3.20 3.21
CA ARG A 4 -4.71 -2.57 4.53
C ARG A 4 -3.67 -3.31 5.39
N TYR A 5 -3.68 -4.64 5.36
CA TYR A 5 -2.61 -5.45 5.95
C TYR A 5 -1.26 -5.24 5.25
N GLY A 6 -1.23 -5.13 3.92
CA GLY A 6 -0.01 -4.80 3.20
C GLY A 6 0.58 -3.45 3.65
N LYS A 7 -0.27 -2.44 3.89
CA LYS A 7 0.15 -1.16 4.47
C LYS A 7 0.64 -1.32 5.92
N LEU A 8 -0.03 -2.12 6.75
CA LEU A 8 0.42 -2.44 8.12
C LEU A 8 1.80 -3.08 8.15
N ASN A 9 2.01 -4.11 7.34
CA ASN A 9 3.30 -4.78 7.21
C ASN A 9 4.40 -3.82 6.74
N LYS A 10 4.10 -2.97 5.77
CA LYS A 10 5.03 -1.92 5.32
C LYS A 10 5.37 -0.95 6.47
N THR A 11 4.37 -0.47 7.21
CA THR A 11 4.58 0.42 8.36
C THR A 11 5.47 -0.23 9.42
N TYR A 12 5.27 -1.51 9.73
CA TYR A 12 6.12 -2.25 10.68
C TYR A 12 7.55 -2.34 10.19
N THR A 13 7.75 -2.69 8.92
CA THR A 13 9.08 -2.73 8.29
C THR A 13 9.77 -1.37 8.35
N GLU A 14 9.09 -0.29 8.00
CA GLU A 14 9.66 1.08 8.05
C GLU A 14 10.11 1.45 9.49
N ILE A 15 9.26 1.19 10.49
CA ILE A 15 9.59 1.49 11.90
C ILE A 15 10.84 0.71 12.33
N THR A 16 10.92 -0.59 12.00
CA THR A 16 12.07 -1.45 12.37
C THR A 16 13.33 -1.17 11.56
N SER A 17 13.20 -0.62 10.36
CA SER A 17 14.31 -0.33 9.44
C SER A 17 14.98 1.03 9.69
N GLY A 18 14.52 1.78 10.70
CA GLY A 18 15.16 3.02 11.15
C GLY A 18 14.41 4.31 10.82
N ASP A 19 13.29 4.26 10.08
CA ASP A 19 12.45 5.46 9.85
C ASP A 19 11.75 5.94 11.13
N GLY A 20 11.77 5.11 12.18
CA GLY A 20 11.16 5.40 13.45
C GLY A 20 9.63 5.41 13.40
N LEU A 21 9.04 5.60 14.58
CA LEU A 21 7.61 5.76 14.75
C LEU A 21 7.24 7.25 14.62
N SER A 22 6.24 7.56 13.79
CA SER A 22 5.63 8.89 13.72
C SER A 22 4.20 8.85 14.27
N PHE A 23 3.61 10.01 14.53
CA PHE A 23 2.23 10.10 15.02
C PHE A 23 1.24 9.53 14.00
N GLU A 24 1.46 9.76 12.70
CA GLU A 24 0.64 9.23 11.60
C GLU A 24 0.73 7.71 11.51
N LYS A 25 1.93 7.14 11.72
CA LYS A 25 2.12 5.68 11.79
C LYS A 25 1.38 5.10 13.00
N GLN A 26 1.50 5.73 14.17
CA GLN A 26 0.81 5.31 15.38
C GLN A 26 -0.72 5.37 15.22
N LYS A 27 -1.24 6.48 14.68
CA LYS A 27 -2.65 6.66 14.36
C LYS A 27 -3.15 5.56 13.43
N PHE A 28 -2.41 5.28 12.35
CA PHE A 28 -2.76 4.22 11.42
C PHE A 28 -2.81 2.83 12.10
N ILE A 29 -1.84 2.51 12.98
CA ILE A 29 -1.82 1.23 13.72
C ILE A 29 -3.03 1.13 14.66
N HIS A 30 -3.37 2.22 15.35
CA HIS A 30 -4.54 2.27 16.23
C HIS A 30 -5.85 2.10 15.44
N ASP A 31 -6.03 2.85 14.36
CA ASP A 31 -7.20 2.78 13.47
C ASP A 31 -7.31 1.41 12.78
N PHE A 32 -6.17 0.76 12.54
CA PHE A 32 -6.12 -0.61 12.06
C PHE A 32 -6.76 -1.55 13.08
N TYR A 33 -6.28 -1.52 14.32
CA TYR A 33 -6.81 -2.35 15.40
C TYR A 33 -8.30 -2.10 15.62
N LYS A 34 -8.72 -0.83 15.68
CA LYS A 34 -10.12 -0.48 15.96
C LYS A 34 -11.12 -0.97 14.91
N GLU A 35 -10.70 -1.08 13.64
CA GLU A 35 -11.57 -1.61 12.59
C GLU A 35 -11.82 -3.12 12.73
N TYR A 36 -10.86 -3.88 13.27
CA TYR A 36 -10.90 -5.34 13.31
C TYR A 36 -11.00 -5.91 14.74
N GLU A 37 -11.04 -5.06 15.77
CA GLU A 37 -11.20 -5.45 17.17
C GLU A 37 -12.44 -6.31 17.39
N ASP A 38 -13.52 -6.01 16.65
CA ASP A 38 -14.66 -6.92 16.50
C ASP A 38 -14.41 -7.92 15.37
N THR A 39 -14.10 -9.16 15.74
CA THR A 39 -13.85 -10.23 14.79
C THR A 39 -15.07 -10.58 13.93
N GLN A 40 -16.29 -10.21 14.34
CA GLN A 40 -17.48 -10.38 13.51
C GLN A 40 -17.46 -9.44 12.30
N THR A 41 -16.90 -8.25 12.44
CA THR A 41 -16.72 -7.31 11.33
C THR A 41 -15.80 -7.90 10.26
N PHE A 42 -14.72 -8.56 10.68
CA PHE A 42 -13.83 -9.30 9.79
C PHE A 42 -14.53 -10.49 9.13
N GLU A 43 -15.23 -11.32 9.90
CA GLU A 43 -15.94 -12.49 9.39
C GLU A 43 -17.05 -12.09 8.39
N LYS A 44 -17.79 -11.02 8.67
CA LYS A 44 -18.78 -10.46 7.75
C LYS A 44 -18.14 -10.01 6.43
N ALA A 45 -16.97 -9.36 6.50
CA ALA A 45 -16.23 -8.96 5.30
C ALA A 45 -15.75 -10.17 4.49
N LEU A 46 -15.39 -11.28 5.16
CA LEU A 46 -15.07 -12.54 4.47
C LEU A 46 -16.30 -13.16 3.79
N ILE A 47 -17.47 -13.15 4.45
CA ILE A 47 -18.72 -13.66 3.88
C ILE A 47 -19.13 -12.83 2.67
N SER A 48 -19.10 -11.49 2.76
CA SER A 48 -19.36 -10.60 1.62
C SER A 48 -18.41 -10.91 0.47
N LEU A 49 -17.12 -11.06 0.76
CA LEU A 49 -16.13 -11.43 -0.25
C LEU A 49 -16.45 -12.79 -0.89
N MET A 50 -16.88 -13.78 -0.11
CA MET A 50 -17.28 -15.10 -0.59
C MET A 50 -18.50 -15.06 -1.52
N LEU A 51 -19.45 -14.15 -1.26
CA LEU A 51 -20.66 -13.99 -2.08
C LEU A 51 -20.39 -13.24 -3.39
N GLU A 52 -19.41 -12.33 -3.38
CA GLU A 52 -19.07 -11.46 -4.51
C GLU A 52 -18.02 -12.07 -5.45
N THR A 53 -17.31 -13.12 -5.02
CA THR A 53 -16.20 -13.71 -5.79
C THR A 53 -16.43 -15.18 -6.10
N GLU A 54 -16.02 -15.61 -7.30
CA GLU A 54 -16.07 -17.02 -7.69
C GLU A 54 -15.13 -17.87 -6.81
N GLY A 55 -15.47 -19.15 -6.60
CA GLY A 55 -14.84 -20.00 -5.57
C GLY A 55 -13.30 -20.13 -5.66
N THR A 56 -12.73 -20.11 -6.87
CA THR A 56 -11.28 -20.13 -7.10
C THR A 56 -10.62 -18.79 -6.75
N HIS A 57 -11.23 -17.68 -7.16
CA HIS A 57 -10.79 -16.33 -6.82
C HIS A 57 -10.88 -16.08 -5.31
N PHE A 58 -11.95 -16.52 -4.66
CA PHE A 58 -12.10 -16.45 -3.21
C PHE A 58 -10.95 -17.16 -2.49
N SER A 59 -10.57 -18.36 -2.94
CA SER A 59 -9.47 -19.13 -2.36
C SER A 59 -8.11 -18.43 -2.49
N ILE A 60 -7.84 -17.81 -3.65
CA ILE A 60 -6.60 -17.04 -3.88
C ILE A 60 -6.54 -15.83 -2.94
N LEU A 61 -7.66 -15.12 -2.78
CA LEU A 61 -7.74 -13.96 -1.90
C LEU A 61 -7.59 -14.36 -0.43
N LEU A 62 -8.19 -15.46 0.01
CA LEU A 62 -8.01 -15.99 1.37
C LEU A 62 -6.55 -16.39 1.64
N ASN A 63 -5.89 -17.07 0.70
CA ASN A 63 -4.48 -17.42 0.85
C ASN A 63 -3.57 -16.19 0.90
N SER A 64 -3.89 -15.17 0.09
CA SER A 64 -3.14 -13.90 0.09
C SER A 64 -3.33 -13.16 1.41
N LEU A 65 -4.56 -13.09 1.93
CA LEU A 65 -4.87 -12.48 3.22
C LEU A 65 -4.18 -13.23 4.37
N LYS A 66 -4.25 -14.57 4.37
CA LYS A 66 -3.54 -15.41 5.34
C LYS A 66 -2.05 -15.10 5.35
N ARG A 67 -1.41 -15.03 4.18
CA ARG A 67 0.01 -14.71 4.08
C ARG A 67 0.33 -13.33 4.64
N GLU A 68 -0.49 -12.31 4.38
CA GLU A 68 -0.26 -10.99 4.94
C GLU A 68 -0.38 -10.96 6.47
N ILE A 69 -1.32 -11.72 7.05
CA ILE A 69 -1.46 -11.84 8.51
C ILE A 69 -0.28 -12.62 9.10
N GLU A 70 0.12 -13.74 8.49
CA GLU A 70 1.29 -14.52 8.90
C GLU A 70 2.58 -13.68 8.83
N ASN A 71 2.72 -12.83 7.81
CA ASN A 71 3.82 -11.88 7.70
C ASN A 71 3.81 -10.88 8.86
N ASN A 72 2.64 -10.36 9.25
CA ASN A 72 2.53 -9.43 10.37
C ASN A 72 2.95 -10.09 11.69
N ILE A 73 2.40 -11.28 11.96
CA ILE A 73 2.77 -12.11 13.11
C ILE A 73 4.28 -12.37 13.15
N SER A 74 4.87 -12.73 12.00
CA SER A 74 6.31 -12.98 11.89
C SER A 74 7.13 -11.73 12.18
N MET A 75 6.73 -10.58 11.64
CA MET A 75 7.38 -9.30 11.90
C MET A 75 7.31 -8.92 13.38
N TYR A 76 6.13 -9.01 13.99
CA TYR A 76 5.96 -8.72 15.41
C TYR A 76 6.78 -9.68 16.29
N ASN A 77 6.76 -10.99 16.01
CA ASN A 77 7.55 -11.96 16.77
C ASN A 77 9.07 -11.70 16.67
N THR A 78 9.55 -11.36 15.47
CA THR A 78 10.98 -11.08 15.24
C THR A 78 11.45 -9.84 15.99
N CYS A 79 10.59 -8.82 16.10
CA CYS A 79 10.90 -7.54 16.73
C CYS A 79 10.06 -7.26 17.98
N LYS A 80 9.66 -8.29 18.72
CA LYS A 80 8.67 -8.17 19.80
C LYS A 80 9.07 -7.17 20.87
N GLU A 81 10.28 -7.30 21.41
CA GLU A 81 10.77 -6.41 22.47
C GLU A 81 10.82 -4.95 22.01
N PHE A 82 11.09 -4.72 20.73
CA PHE A 82 11.10 -3.39 20.14
C PHE A 82 9.69 -2.82 20.03
N PHE A 83 8.73 -3.59 19.48
CA PHE A 83 7.35 -3.14 19.34
C PHE A 83 6.65 -2.91 20.69
N ASP A 84 6.93 -3.75 21.69
CA ASP A 84 6.35 -3.63 23.03
C ASP A 84 6.88 -2.40 23.78
N ARG A 85 8.10 -1.95 23.45
CA ARG A 85 8.76 -0.79 24.08
C ARG A 85 8.67 0.50 23.27
N LEU A 86 7.84 0.55 22.23
CA LEU A 86 7.62 1.79 21.48
C LEU A 86 7.17 2.92 22.42
N ASP A 87 7.90 4.02 22.40
CA ASP A 87 7.61 5.20 23.22
C ASP A 87 6.48 6.03 22.57
N ILE A 88 5.25 5.51 22.68
CA ILE A 88 4.04 6.17 22.15
C ILE A 88 3.83 7.51 22.85
N GLU A 89 4.16 7.60 24.14
CA GLU A 89 4.02 8.83 24.91
C GLU A 89 4.90 9.94 24.36
N HIS A 90 6.14 9.64 23.98
CA HIS A 90 7.01 10.60 23.32
C HIS A 90 6.41 11.10 21.99
N ILE A 91 5.95 10.19 21.14
CA ILE A 91 5.37 10.56 19.83
C ILE A 91 4.11 11.41 20.00
N CYS A 92 3.20 11.02 20.91
CA CYS A 92 2.03 11.82 21.24
C CYS A 92 2.43 13.21 21.75
N ARG A 93 3.39 13.31 22.69
CA ARG A 93 3.88 14.62 23.18
C ARG A 93 4.50 15.49 22.09
N GLN A 94 5.17 14.91 21.09
CA GLN A 94 5.67 15.68 19.95
C GLN A 94 4.53 16.24 19.11
N HIS A 95 3.47 15.46 18.87
CA HIS A 95 2.27 15.92 18.17
C HIS A 95 1.58 17.06 18.91
N GLU A 96 1.44 16.98 20.23
CA GLU A 96 0.84 18.05 21.03
C GLU A 96 1.57 19.39 20.93
N ARG A 97 2.88 19.34 20.69
CA ARG A 97 3.77 20.50 20.61
C ARG A 97 3.93 21.07 19.20
N CYS A 98 3.26 20.49 18.20
CA CYS A 98 3.46 20.87 16.79
C CYS A 98 3.19 22.35 16.50
N HIS A 99 2.35 23.01 17.31
CA HIS A 99 1.99 24.43 17.16
C HIS A 99 2.73 25.37 18.12
N ASP A 100 3.62 24.87 18.98
CA ASP A 100 4.26 25.69 20.02
C ASP A 100 5.06 26.86 19.44
N ARG A 101 5.86 26.59 18.40
CA ARG A 101 6.66 27.62 17.72
C ARG A 101 5.80 28.67 17.02
N ASP A 102 4.70 28.25 16.41
CA ASP A 102 3.77 29.16 15.74
C ASP A 102 3.06 30.06 16.75
N ILE A 103 2.65 29.50 17.89
CA ILE A 103 2.08 30.25 19.01
C ILE A 103 3.08 31.26 19.54
N GLU A 104 4.33 30.85 19.81
CA GLU A 104 5.37 31.76 20.29
C GLU A 104 5.59 32.94 19.33
N ARG A 105 5.66 32.66 18.03
CA ARG A 105 5.83 33.69 17.00
C ARG A 105 4.63 34.62 16.91
N GLN A 106 3.41 34.08 16.86
CA GLN A 106 2.19 34.88 16.76
C GLN A 106 1.95 35.70 18.03
N MET A 107 2.36 35.18 19.20
CA MET A 107 2.31 35.89 20.47
C MET A 107 3.23 37.11 20.47
N GLN A 108 4.44 37.02 19.89
CA GLN A 108 5.33 38.17 19.73
C GLN A 108 4.68 39.26 18.87
N ILE A 109 4.13 38.88 17.71
CA ILE A 109 3.42 39.80 16.80
C ILE A 109 2.23 40.45 17.51
N THR A 110 1.41 39.67 18.20
CA THR A 110 0.21 40.16 18.91
C THR A 110 0.60 41.16 20.01
N ASN A 111 1.73 40.94 20.70
CA ASN A 111 2.23 41.83 21.75
C ASN A 111 2.78 43.16 21.18
N GLU A 112 3.31 43.18 19.95
CA GLU A 112 3.72 44.42 19.28
C GLU A 112 2.50 45.30 18.99
N TYR A 113 1.46 44.74 18.36
CA TYR A 113 0.22 45.45 18.11
C TYR A 113 -0.51 45.88 19.39
N TYR A 114 -0.44 45.06 20.45
CA TYR A 114 -0.96 45.45 21.76
C TYR A 114 -0.26 46.69 22.30
N ARG A 115 1.07 46.79 22.14
CA ARG A 115 1.83 47.97 22.57
C ARG A 115 1.41 49.22 21.82
N GLU A 116 1.27 49.13 20.50
CA GLU A 116 0.79 50.25 19.67
C GLU A 116 -0.63 50.69 20.05
N LEU A 117 -1.52 49.73 20.34
CA LEU A 117 -2.86 50.00 20.84
C LEU A 117 -2.82 50.74 22.19
N MET A 118 -1.97 50.30 23.12
CA MET A 118 -1.83 50.97 24.43
C MET A 118 -1.26 52.38 24.30
N GLU A 119 -0.31 52.61 23.38
CA GLU A 119 0.22 53.94 23.08
C GLU A 119 -0.84 54.86 22.45
N ALA A 120 -1.65 54.35 21.52
CA ALA A 120 -2.76 55.10 20.92
C ALA A 120 -3.83 55.44 21.97
N ASN A 121 -4.17 54.48 22.84
CA ASN A 121 -5.11 54.68 23.94
C ASN A 121 -4.61 55.74 24.93
N GLY A 122 -3.35 55.63 25.37
CA GLY A 122 -2.76 56.62 26.27
C GLY A 122 -2.68 58.02 25.66
N SER A 123 -2.42 58.12 24.36
CA SER A 123 -2.45 59.41 23.63
C SER A 123 -3.85 60.02 23.63
N LEU A 124 -4.89 59.21 23.41
CA LEU A 124 -6.29 59.63 23.43
C LEU A 124 -6.71 60.06 24.84
N GLU A 125 -6.40 59.26 25.87
CA GLU A 125 -6.72 59.60 27.26
C GLU A 125 -6.04 60.90 27.71
N ALA A 126 -4.78 61.13 27.31
CA ALA A 126 -4.04 62.33 27.65
C ALA A 126 -4.67 63.62 27.11
N VAL A 127 -5.39 63.57 25.99
CA VAL A 127 -6.01 64.76 25.37
C VAL A 127 -7.06 65.39 26.28
N GLY A 128 -7.78 64.57 27.07
CA GLY A 128 -8.81 65.03 28.01
C GLY A 128 -8.29 65.89 29.16
N PHE A 129 -6.97 65.99 29.35
CA PHE A 129 -6.33 66.76 30.42
C PHE A 129 -5.72 68.09 29.95
N ARG A 130 -5.89 68.48 28.68
CA ARG A 130 -5.39 69.75 28.14
C ARG A 130 -6.37 70.41 27.16
N GLU A 131 -6.15 71.68 26.85
CA GLU A 131 -6.85 72.34 25.73
C GLU A 131 -6.51 71.63 24.42
N HIS A 132 -7.56 71.33 23.66
CA HIS A 132 -7.51 70.68 22.35
C HIS A 132 -8.72 71.12 21.52
N ASP A 133 -8.65 70.90 20.21
CA ASP A 133 -9.79 71.07 19.32
C ASP A 133 -10.43 69.72 18.98
N ARG A 134 -11.63 69.78 18.41
CA ARG A 134 -12.39 68.59 18.01
C ARG A 134 -11.68 67.78 16.91
N GLN A 135 -10.89 68.43 16.05
CA GLN A 135 -10.22 67.74 14.95
C GLN A 135 -9.07 66.85 15.47
N GLU A 136 -8.37 67.32 16.50
CA GLU A 136 -7.34 66.59 17.22
C GLU A 136 -7.89 65.33 17.89
N GLU A 137 -9.03 65.44 18.60
CA GLU A 137 -9.70 64.30 19.23
C GLU A 137 -10.14 63.26 18.18
N GLU A 138 -10.82 63.70 17.10
CA GLU A 138 -11.26 62.81 16.01
C GLU A 138 -10.07 62.09 15.31
N LEU A 139 -8.89 62.71 15.24
CA LEU A 139 -7.69 62.09 14.69
C LEU A 139 -7.13 61.00 15.61
N LEU A 140 -7.11 61.24 16.92
CA LEU A 140 -6.65 60.28 17.93
C LEU A 140 -7.61 59.08 18.02
N GLU A 141 -8.92 59.31 17.99
CA GLU A 141 -9.94 58.25 17.94
C GLU A 141 -9.74 57.34 16.71
N LYS A 142 -9.55 57.93 15.52
CA LYS A 142 -9.27 57.16 14.29
C LYS A 142 -8.00 56.32 14.39
N ARG A 143 -6.94 56.86 15.03
CA ARG A 143 -5.71 56.10 15.28
C ARG A 143 -5.97 54.93 16.22
N TYR A 144 -6.67 55.17 17.34
CA TYR A 144 -7.02 54.14 18.31
C TYR A 144 -7.84 53.02 17.65
N GLU A 145 -8.90 53.35 16.92
CA GLU A 145 -9.75 52.34 16.28
C GLU A 145 -8.98 51.52 15.23
N ARG A 146 -8.06 52.14 14.48
CA ARG A 146 -7.19 51.40 13.56
C ARG A 146 -6.29 50.42 14.31
N CYS A 147 -5.57 50.89 15.34
CA CYS A 147 -4.69 50.02 16.14
C CYS A 147 -5.46 48.88 16.82
N LYS A 148 -6.70 49.16 17.26
CA LYS A 148 -7.57 48.16 17.86
C LYS A 148 -7.98 47.07 16.86
N GLN A 149 -8.37 47.45 15.64
CA GLN A 149 -8.70 46.50 14.58
C GLN A 149 -7.51 45.61 14.21
N GLU A 150 -6.31 46.18 14.14
CA GLU A 150 -5.08 45.43 13.86
C GLU A 150 -4.74 44.45 14.99
N TYR A 151 -4.82 44.90 16.25
CA TYR A 151 -4.64 44.03 17.41
C TYR A 151 -5.66 42.89 17.45
N ASP A 152 -6.96 43.20 17.27
CA ASP A 152 -8.03 42.20 17.30
C ASP A 152 -7.84 41.15 16.20
N ARG A 153 -7.35 41.57 15.03
CA ARG A 153 -7.01 40.66 13.92
C ARG A 153 -5.87 39.70 14.29
N GLU A 154 -4.78 40.20 14.87
CA GLU A 154 -3.64 39.35 15.24
C GLU A 154 -3.95 38.45 16.44
N LYS A 155 -4.75 38.96 17.39
CA LYS A 155 -5.29 38.19 18.50
C LYS A 155 -6.16 37.02 18.03
N ALA A 156 -7.04 37.24 17.04
CA ALA A 156 -7.87 36.17 16.48
C ALA A 156 -7.02 35.04 15.89
N LYS A 157 -5.91 35.36 15.20
CA LYS A 157 -4.97 34.33 14.71
C LYS A 157 -4.31 33.56 15.84
N LEU A 158 -3.95 34.24 16.94
CA LEU A 158 -3.37 33.60 18.12
C LEU A 158 -4.38 32.64 18.77
N ASP A 159 -5.65 33.06 18.89
CA ASP A 159 -6.73 32.24 19.44
C ASP A 159 -6.97 30.98 18.57
N GLU A 160 -6.93 31.10 17.24
CA GLU A 160 -7.00 29.97 16.32
C GLU A 160 -5.86 28.96 16.53
N LEU A 161 -4.63 29.44 16.76
CA LEU A 161 -3.48 28.56 17.04
C LEU A 161 -3.65 27.80 18.36
N TYR A 162 -4.16 28.46 19.41
CA TYR A 162 -4.48 27.79 20.67
C TYR A 162 -5.60 26.76 20.50
N ALA A 163 -6.61 27.04 19.68
CA ALA A 163 -7.66 26.08 19.34
C ALA A 163 -7.07 24.84 18.64
N LYS A 164 -6.17 25.03 17.66
CA LYS A 164 -5.47 23.92 16.99
C LYS A 164 -4.61 23.10 17.96
N LYS A 165 -3.86 23.74 18.86
CA LYS A 165 -3.09 23.04 19.91
C LYS A 165 -4.00 22.20 20.82
N LYS A 166 -5.15 22.74 21.21
CA LYS A 166 -6.15 21.99 22.00
C LYS A 166 -6.66 20.77 21.23
N GLN A 167 -6.92 20.90 19.93
CA GLN A 167 -7.32 19.79 19.08
C GLN A 167 -6.21 18.72 18.96
N ALA A 168 -4.97 19.12 18.71
CA ALA A 168 -3.82 18.21 18.63
C ALA A 168 -3.65 17.41 19.95
N ARG A 169 -3.84 18.06 21.10
CA ARG A 169 -3.86 17.40 22.42
C ARG A 169 -4.98 16.39 22.57
N GLN A 170 -6.20 16.75 22.18
CA GLN A 170 -7.32 15.81 22.24
C GLN A 170 -7.11 14.62 21.31
N GLU A 171 -6.56 14.84 20.13
CA GLU A 171 -6.19 13.78 19.19
C GLU A 171 -5.10 12.88 19.78
N ALA A 172 -4.00 13.44 20.28
CA ALA A 172 -2.90 12.67 20.86
C ALA A 172 -3.34 11.71 21.99
N LEU A 173 -4.28 12.15 22.82
CA LEU A 173 -4.85 11.32 23.90
C LEU A 173 -5.60 10.10 23.38
N GLN A 174 -6.26 10.18 22.22
CA GLN A 174 -6.99 9.06 21.62
C GLN A 174 -6.03 7.93 21.20
N TYR A 175 -4.81 8.28 20.80
CA TYR A 175 -3.84 7.35 20.20
C TYR A 175 -2.72 6.92 21.15
N LEU A 176 -2.86 7.17 22.46
CA LEU A 176 -1.80 6.90 23.46
C LEU A 176 -1.52 5.41 23.69
N LYS A 177 -2.50 4.53 23.44
CA LYS A 177 -2.35 3.08 23.65
C LYS A 177 -1.54 2.43 22.53
N ASN A 178 -0.50 1.69 22.90
CA ASN A 178 0.22 0.81 21.97
C ASN A 178 -0.63 -0.43 21.66
N HIS A 179 -1.00 -0.60 20.39
CA HIS A 179 -1.82 -1.71 19.92
C HIS A 179 -1.04 -2.80 19.17
N CYS A 180 0.29 -2.71 19.02
CA CYS A 180 1.05 -3.73 18.29
C CYS A 180 0.86 -5.13 18.88
N GLY A 181 0.92 -5.25 20.22
CA GLY A 181 0.66 -6.53 20.89
C GLY A 181 -0.81 -6.97 20.86
N ASP A 182 -1.75 -6.02 20.81
CA ASP A 182 -3.18 -6.34 20.66
C ASP A 182 -3.47 -6.87 19.25
N ILE A 183 -2.87 -6.26 18.22
CA ILE A 183 -2.95 -6.71 16.82
C ILE A 183 -2.38 -8.10 16.67
N TYR A 184 -1.23 -8.40 17.27
CA TYR A 184 -0.66 -9.75 17.25
C TYR A 184 -1.64 -10.82 17.80
N ARG A 185 -2.33 -10.52 18.91
CA ARG A 185 -3.35 -11.43 19.49
C ARG A 185 -4.58 -11.55 18.60
N LEU A 186 -5.00 -10.43 18.03
CA LEU A 186 -6.11 -10.35 17.09
C LEU A 186 -5.81 -11.21 15.85
N ASP A 187 -4.63 -11.06 15.25
CA ASP A 187 -4.18 -11.79 14.07
C ASP A 187 -4.26 -13.31 14.26
N GLY A 188 -3.91 -13.82 15.45
CA GLY A 188 -4.11 -15.23 15.79
C GLY A 188 -5.58 -15.66 15.74
N SER A 189 -6.49 -14.80 16.20
CA SER A 189 -7.94 -15.04 16.13
C SER A 189 -8.46 -14.94 14.70
N LEU A 190 -7.98 -13.98 13.92
CA LEU A 190 -8.35 -13.78 12.52
C LEU A 190 -7.88 -14.94 11.63
N LEU A 191 -6.68 -15.48 11.87
CA LEU A 191 -6.21 -16.70 11.22
C LEU A 191 -7.11 -17.90 11.54
N ALA A 192 -7.51 -18.07 12.80
CA ALA A 192 -8.42 -19.15 13.19
C ALA A 192 -9.79 -19.04 12.49
N ILE A 193 -10.28 -17.82 12.25
CA ILE A 193 -11.49 -17.58 11.46
C ILE A 193 -11.23 -17.95 9.99
N LEU A 194 -10.16 -17.43 9.38
CA LEU A 194 -9.80 -17.71 7.98
C LEU A 194 -9.69 -19.21 7.70
N ASP A 195 -9.07 -19.98 8.60
CA ASP A 195 -8.89 -21.41 8.45
C ASP A 195 -10.24 -22.17 8.38
N LYS A 196 -11.31 -21.68 9.03
CA LYS A 196 -12.67 -22.25 8.89
C LYS A 196 -13.19 -22.11 7.47
N TYR A 197 -12.98 -20.96 6.83
CA TYR A 197 -13.43 -20.69 5.47
C TYR A 197 -12.58 -21.44 4.43
N MET A 198 -11.30 -21.65 4.70
CA MET A 198 -10.43 -22.44 3.82
C MET A 198 -10.67 -23.95 3.93
N THR A 199 -11.00 -24.47 5.10
CA THR A 199 -11.35 -25.89 5.29
C THR A 199 -12.76 -26.22 4.79
N GLY A 200 -13.70 -25.27 4.85
CA GLY A 200 -15.03 -25.40 4.28
C GLY A 200 -15.06 -25.51 2.75
N GLN A 201 -14.09 -24.91 2.04
CA GLN A 201 -13.97 -25.05 0.58
C GLN A 201 -13.54 -26.46 0.14
N LYS A 202 -12.76 -27.18 0.95
CA LYS A 202 -12.38 -28.57 0.65
C LYS A 202 -13.58 -29.53 0.73
N LYS A 203 -14.54 -29.26 1.61
CA LYS A 203 -15.71 -30.13 1.82
C LYS A 203 -16.79 -30.01 0.74
N LYS A 204 -16.90 -28.89 0.01
CA LYS A 204 -17.89 -28.73 -1.06
C LYS A 204 -17.58 -29.49 -2.35
N GLY A 205 -16.41 -30.12 -2.46
CA GLY A 205 -16.06 -31.05 -3.55
C GLY A 205 -16.11 -32.53 -3.17
N GLU A 206 -16.44 -32.87 -1.92
CA GLU A 206 -16.25 -34.22 -1.35
C GLU A 206 -17.50 -34.74 -0.59
N GLU A 207 -18.71 -34.34 -0.97
CA GLU A 207 -19.94 -34.99 -0.47
C GLU A 207 -20.56 -36.01 -1.45
N GLU A 208 -19.85 -36.37 -2.52
CA GLU A 208 -20.17 -37.57 -3.31
C GLU A 208 -18.94 -38.45 -3.54
N LYS A 209 -18.53 -39.15 -2.48
CA LYS A 209 -18.26 -40.60 -2.44
C LYS A 209 -17.28 -40.93 -1.34
N GLU A 210 -17.81 -41.64 -0.35
CA GLU A 210 -17.04 -42.54 0.50
C GLU A 210 -16.16 -43.46 -0.38
N SER A 211 -14.85 -43.44 -0.16
CA SER A 211 -14.08 -44.60 0.31
C SER A 211 -12.58 -44.47 -0.01
N SER A 212 -11.80 -44.92 0.97
CA SER A 212 -10.40 -45.38 0.88
C SER A 212 -9.27 -44.34 0.79
N ALA A 213 -8.53 -44.30 1.92
CA ALA A 213 -7.10 -44.11 2.10
C ALA A 213 -6.24 -43.63 0.92
N SER A 214 -5.52 -42.52 1.11
CA SER A 214 -4.06 -42.55 1.25
C SER A 214 -3.52 -41.14 1.51
N ASP A 215 -2.56 -41.03 2.43
CA ASP A 215 -1.65 -39.91 2.55
C ASP A 215 -1.05 -39.53 1.19
N THR A 216 -1.12 -38.27 0.77
CA THR A 216 -0.08 -37.66 -0.09
C THR A 216 -0.01 -36.13 0.07
N ILE A 217 1.16 -35.71 0.52
CA ILE A 217 1.73 -34.36 0.66
C ILE A 217 1.31 -33.39 -0.49
N SER A 218 0.64 -32.29 -0.12
CA SER A 218 0.34 -31.16 -1.01
C SER A 218 1.62 -30.38 -1.35
N LYS A 219 2.25 -30.70 -2.48
CA LYS A 219 3.33 -29.89 -3.07
C LYS A 219 2.72 -28.61 -3.65
N LYS A 220 2.99 -27.45 -3.03
CA LYS A 220 2.75 -26.12 -3.62
C LYS A 220 3.39 -26.11 -5.02
N SER A 221 2.61 -25.90 -6.07
CA SER A 221 3.15 -25.71 -7.42
C SER A 221 4.00 -24.44 -7.45
N PRO A 222 5.24 -24.50 -7.97
CA PRO A 222 6.14 -23.34 -7.98
C PRO A 222 5.56 -22.22 -8.86
N VAL A 223 5.66 -20.98 -8.36
CA VAL A 223 5.44 -19.77 -9.16
C VAL A 223 6.79 -19.38 -9.74
N TYR A 224 6.89 -19.33 -11.07
CA TYR A 224 8.14 -19.03 -11.78
C TYR A 224 8.34 -17.52 -11.95
N PHE A 225 7.29 -16.74 -12.22
CA PHE A 225 7.37 -15.32 -12.53
C PHE A 225 6.41 -14.46 -11.72
N PRO A 226 6.83 -13.25 -11.30
CA PRO A 226 5.97 -12.30 -10.61
C PRO A 226 4.90 -11.71 -11.54
N MET A 227 3.73 -11.36 -10.99
CA MET A 227 2.61 -10.78 -11.73
C MET A 227 3.04 -9.57 -12.57
N LYS A 228 3.81 -8.64 -11.98
CA LYS A 228 4.28 -7.43 -12.66
C LYS A 228 4.98 -7.70 -14.01
N LEU A 229 5.81 -8.75 -14.08
CA LEU A 229 6.52 -9.11 -15.30
C LEU A 229 5.54 -9.66 -16.35
N LEU A 230 4.63 -10.54 -15.92
CA LEU A 230 3.66 -11.18 -16.81
C LEU A 230 2.58 -10.21 -17.30
N SER A 231 2.19 -9.21 -16.49
CA SER A 231 1.34 -8.09 -16.92
C SER A 231 1.97 -7.31 -18.07
N ALA A 232 3.24 -6.91 -17.94
CA ALA A 232 3.93 -6.16 -19.00
C ALA A 232 4.07 -6.99 -20.29
N ILE A 233 4.34 -8.29 -20.17
CA ILE A 233 4.40 -9.20 -21.33
C ILE A 233 3.00 -9.38 -21.93
N HIS A 234 1.96 -9.51 -21.10
CA HIS A 234 0.57 -9.63 -21.55
C HIS A 234 0.13 -8.38 -22.31
N GLU A 235 0.34 -7.18 -21.77
CA GLU A 235 0.04 -5.91 -22.45
C GLU A 235 0.69 -5.82 -23.83
N THR A 236 1.91 -6.34 -23.98
CA THR A 236 2.67 -6.27 -25.24
C THR A 236 2.31 -7.40 -26.20
N CYS A 237 2.05 -8.62 -25.70
CA CYS A 237 1.95 -9.83 -26.53
C CYS A 237 0.51 -10.33 -26.72
N ASN A 238 -0.45 -9.90 -25.89
CA ASN A 238 -1.84 -10.36 -25.96
C ASN A 238 -2.52 -9.79 -27.19
N GLY A 239 -3.15 -10.66 -27.98
CA GLY A 239 -3.69 -10.27 -29.28
C GLY A 239 -2.63 -10.12 -30.38
N GLU A 240 -1.32 -10.09 -30.08
CA GLU A 240 -0.23 -9.94 -31.06
C GLU A 240 0.52 -11.27 -31.30
N GLN A 241 1.23 -11.78 -30.28
CA GLN A 241 1.90 -13.09 -30.34
C GLN A 241 0.99 -14.23 -29.88
N PHE A 242 0.12 -13.94 -28.92
CA PHE A 242 -0.84 -14.88 -28.36
C PHE A 242 -2.26 -14.54 -28.81
N GLU A 243 -3.12 -15.56 -28.88
CA GLU A 243 -4.56 -15.32 -29.01
C GLU A 243 -5.07 -14.53 -27.80
N GLU A 244 -6.16 -13.78 -27.97
CA GLU A 244 -6.74 -12.99 -26.88
C GLU A 244 -7.06 -13.89 -25.68
N ILE A 245 -6.44 -13.57 -24.56
CA ILE A 245 -6.61 -14.25 -23.28
C ILE A 245 -6.68 -13.20 -22.19
N ASN A 246 -7.46 -13.45 -21.15
CA ASN A 246 -7.45 -12.55 -20.00
C ASN A 246 -6.08 -12.61 -19.29
N GLU A 247 -5.71 -11.51 -18.64
CA GLU A 247 -4.39 -11.35 -18.02
C GLU A 247 -4.10 -12.41 -16.94
N LEU A 248 -5.15 -12.86 -16.24
CA LEU A 248 -5.03 -13.85 -15.15
C LEU A 248 -4.79 -15.26 -15.69
N ASP A 249 -5.47 -15.66 -16.76
CA ASP A 249 -5.23 -16.91 -17.45
C ASP A 249 -3.84 -16.86 -18.12
N PHE A 250 -3.42 -15.72 -18.68
CA PHE A 250 -2.04 -15.57 -19.17
C PHE A 250 -1.03 -15.80 -18.04
N TYR A 251 -1.24 -15.20 -16.87
CA TYR A 251 -0.42 -15.38 -15.69
C TYR A 251 -0.33 -16.86 -15.26
N ALA A 252 -1.48 -17.52 -15.19
CA ALA A 252 -1.57 -18.92 -14.79
C ALA A 252 -0.88 -19.85 -15.80
N ASN A 253 -1.10 -19.65 -17.11
CA ASN A 253 -0.42 -20.44 -18.15
C ASN A 253 1.10 -20.26 -18.10
N MET A 254 1.60 -19.02 -17.97
CA MET A 254 3.03 -18.74 -17.89
C MET A 254 3.69 -19.30 -16.63
N ASN A 255 2.94 -19.42 -15.53
CA ASN A 255 3.39 -20.07 -14.30
C ASN A 255 3.08 -21.58 -14.22
N LEU A 256 2.55 -22.17 -15.29
CA LEU A 256 2.18 -23.60 -15.34
C LEU A 256 1.19 -23.99 -14.24
N GLN A 257 0.26 -23.08 -13.95
CA GLN A 257 -0.81 -23.26 -12.98
C GLN A 257 -2.12 -23.66 -13.68
N PRO A 258 -3.06 -24.29 -12.98
CA PRO A 258 -4.39 -24.54 -13.50
C PRO A 258 -5.09 -23.23 -13.90
N CYS A 259 -5.68 -23.20 -15.10
CA CYS A 259 -6.34 -22.02 -15.67
C CYS A 259 -7.61 -22.44 -16.43
N ALA A 260 -8.54 -21.50 -16.60
CA ALA A 260 -9.80 -21.77 -17.31
C ALA A 260 -9.57 -21.79 -18.83
N SER A 261 -8.75 -20.87 -19.33
CA SER A 261 -8.40 -20.76 -20.75
C SER A 261 -6.95 -21.17 -20.99
N ARG A 262 -6.70 -22.01 -21.98
CA ARG A 262 -5.34 -22.43 -22.36
C ARG A 262 -4.71 -21.40 -23.29
N LEU A 263 -3.50 -20.96 -22.97
CA LEU A 263 -2.73 -20.02 -23.79
C LEU A 263 -2.39 -20.65 -25.14
N LYS A 264 -2.64 -19.89 -26.22
CA LYS A 264 -2.39 -20.30 -27.59
C LYS A 264 -1.57 -19.25 -28.31
N VAL A 265 -0.63 -19.72 -29.12
CA VAL A 265 0.21 -18.87 -29.97
C VAL A 265 -0.53 -18.61 -31.28
N ARG A 266 -0.60 -17.36 -31.73
CA ARG A 266 -1.18 -17.05 -33.04
C ARG A 266 -0.38 -17.71 -34.17
N LYS A 267 -1.04 -17.92 -35.31
CA LYS A 267 -0.39 -18.48 -36.50
C LYS A 267 0.85 -17.64 -36.87
N ASP A 268 1.94 -18.32 -37.21
CA ASP A 268 3.22 -17.72 -37.62
C ASP A 268 4.01 -16.96 -36.52
N GLU A 269 3.52 -16.90 -35.28
CA GLU A 269 4.18 -16.22 -34.15
C GLU A 269 5.14 -17.09 -33.32
N LYS A 270 5.21 -18.41 -33.61
CA LYS A 270 6.00 -19.37 -32.82
C LYS A 270 7.48 -18.98 -32.69
N ALA A 271 8.07 -18.33 -33.68
CA ALA A 271 9.46 -17.88 -33.62
C ALA A 271 9.69 -16.76 -32.58
N ARG A 272 8.79 -15.78 -32.49
CA ARG A 272 8.83 -14.70 -31.49
C ARG A 272 8.54 -15.24 -30.09
N VAL A 273 7.58 -16.16 -29.97
CA VAL A 273 7.30 -16.83 -28.69
C VAL A 273 8.49 -17.67 -28.22
N CYS A 274 9.24 -18.34 -29.12
CA CYS A 274 10.48 -19.02 -28.73
C CYS A 274 11.53 -18.07 -28.13
N TYR A 275 11.63 -16.85 -28.65
CA TYR A 275 12.52 -15.83 -28.09
C TYR A 275 12.06 -15.33 -26.72
N LEU A 276 10.75 -15.12 -26.55
CA LEU A 276 10.17 -14.78 -25.26
C LEU A 276 10.42 -15.88 -24.21
N ILE A 277 10.20 -17.14 -24.56
CA ILE A 277 10.50 -18.29 -23.68
C ILE A 277 11.99 -18.30 -23.28
N PHE A 278 12.88 -17.99 -24.23
CA PHE A 278 14.31 -17.87 -23.93
C PHE A 278 14.58 -16.77 -22.89
N LEU A 279 14.08 -15.55 -23.11
CA LEU A 279 14.29 -14.43 -22.20
C LEU A 279 13.73 -14.71 -20.80
N MET A 280 12.51 -15.23 -20.72
CA MET A 280 11.89 -15.64 -19.46
C MET A 280 12.72 -16.71 -18.76
N GLY A 281 13.18 -17.74 -19.49
CA GLY A 281 14.01 -18.79 -18.94
C GLY A 281 15.34 -18.31 -18.36
N GLU A 282 15.94 -17.25 -18.93
CA GLU A 282 17.19 -16.67 -18.39
C GLU A 282 16.99 -15.97 -17.04
N THR A 283 15.76 -15.60 -16.67
CA THR A 283 15.45 -15.03 -15.34
C THR A 283 15.34 -16.11 -14.25
N LEU A 284 15.29 -17.39 -14.62
CA LEU A 284 15.12 -18.52 -13.69
C LEU A 284 16.45 -19.20 -13.32
N SER A 285 16.45 -19.84 -12.15
CA SER A 285 17.51 -20.76 -11.74
C SER A 285 17.69 -21.87 -12.78
N LYS A 286 18.89 -22.45 -12.91
CA LYS A 286 19.13 -23.57 -13.86
C LYS A 286 18.12 -24.73 -13.72
N PRO A 287 17.81 -25.25 -12.51
CA PRO A 287 16.84 -26.35 -12.38
C PRO A 287 15.42 -25.92 -12.73
N ASP A 288 14.98 -24.73 -12.32
CA ASP A 288 13.63 -24.24 -12.60
C ASP A 288 13.44 -23.90 -14.08
N ARG A 289 14.47 -23.35 -14.72
CA ARG A 289 14.48 -23.04 -16.15
C ARG A 289 14.24 -24.27 -17.01
N GLU A 290 14.96 -25.36 -16.76
CA GLU A 290 14.79 -26.58 -17.58
C GLU A 290 13.40 -27.17 -17.41
N LYS A 291 12.91 -27.25 -16.17
CA LYS A 291 11.58 -27.78 -15.87
C LYS A 291 10.47 -26.90 -16.44
N TRP A 292 10.54 -25.59 -16.24
CA TRP A 292 9.57 -24.64 -16.76
C TRP A 292 9.52 -24.65 -18.28
N LYS A 293 10.69 -24.60 -18.92
CA LYS A 293 10.83 -24.57 -20.38
C LYS A 293 10.23 -25.82 -21.02
N GLU A 294 10.45 -27.01 -20.45
CA GLU A 294 9.87 -28.26 -20.95
C GLU A 294 8.33 -28.21 -20.95
N GLU A 295 7.74 -27.83 -19.82
CA GLU A 295 6.29 -27.80 -19.63
C GLU A 295 5.61 -26.67 -20.44
N ILE A 296 6.20 -25.47 -20.52
CA ILE A 296 5.63 -24.36 -21.30
C ILE A 296 5.69 -24.63 -22.80
N MET A 297 6.76 -25.29 -23.29
CA MET A 297 6.84 -25.71 -24.69
C MET A 297 5.77 -26.75 -25.03
N LYS A 298 5.49 -27.68 -24.11
CA LYS A 298 4.42 -28.66 -24.25
C LYS A 298 3.04 -27.99 -24.25
N LEU A 299 2.84 -27.00 -23.37
CA LEU A 299 1.61 -26.22 -23.29
C LEU A 299 1.32 -25.50 -24.62
N LEU A 300 2.33 -24.85 -25.18
CA LEU A 300 2.26 -24.02 -26.40
C LEU A 300 2.47 -24.80 -27.70
N GLU A 301 2.62 -26.13 -27.62
CA GLU A 301 2.81 -27.02 -28.77
C GLU A 301 4.01 -26.60 -29.65
N ILE A 302 5.14 -26.32 -28.99
CA ILE A 302 6.41 -25.97 -29.62
C ILE A 302 7.36 -27.17 -29.52
N ASP A 303 7.76 -27.70 -30.68
CA ASP A 303 8.73 -28.80 -30.73
C ASP A 303 10.13 -28.34 -30.28
N ILE A 304 10.84 -29.20 -29.54
CA ILE A 304 12.17 -28.88 -29.00
C ILE A 304 13.22 -28.64 -30.10
N LYS A 305 13.14 -29.31 -31.25
CA LYS A 305 14.04 -29.07 -32.39
C LYS A 305 13.72 -27.71 -33.01
N TYR A 306 12.44 -27.37 -33.14
CA TYR A 306 12.02 -26.05 -33.61
C TYR A 306 12.50 -24.95 -32.66
N TYR A 307 12.27 -25.08 -31.35
CA TYR A 307 12.74 -24.15 -30.34
C TYR A 307 14.25 -23.93 -30.44
N LYS A 308 15.06 -25.00 -30.45
CA LYS A 308 16.54 -24.91 -30.55
C LYS A 308 17.02 -24.19 -31.82
N SER A 309 16.24 -24.23 -32.90
CA SER A 309 16.57 -23.54 -34.16
C SER A 309 16.19 -22.04 -34.17
N LYS A 310 15.27 -21.60 -33.30
CA LYS A 310 14.67 -20.24 -33.35
C LYS A 310 14.85 -19.39 -32.08
N TYR A 311 15.08 -19.99 -30.92
CA TYR A 311 15.03 -19.31 -29.60
C TYR A 311 16.04 -18.17 -29.40
N LYS A 312 17.18 -18.20 -30.10
CA LYS A 312 18.20 -17.12 -30.09
C LYS A 312 18.17 -16.23 -31.33
N ALA A 313 17.25 -16.50 -32.26
CA ALA A 313 17.33 -16.05 -33.63
C ALA A 313 16.07 -15.36 -34.19
N PRO A 314 15.30 -14.54 -33.45
CA PRO A 314 14.49 -13.54 -34.16
C PRO A 314 15.37 -12.52 -34.90
N VAL A 315 16.68 -12.47 -34.59
CA VAL A 315 17.71 -11.79 -35.39
C VAL A 315 18.69 -12.81 -35.98
N PRO A 316 18.48 -13.30 -37.21
CA PRO A 316 19.52 -13.96 -37.97
C PRO A 316 20.58 -12.94 -38.40
N ARG A 317 21.85 -13.28 -38.19
CA ARG A 317 22.96 -12.81 -39.03
C ARG A 317 22.57 -13.10 -40.49
N THR A 318 22.79 -12.12 -41.38
CA THR A 318 22.51 -12.09 -42.83
C THR A 318 21.10 -11.67 -43.26
N ASP A 319 21.07 -10.42 -43.74
CA ASP A 319 20.22 -9.77 -44.75
C ASP A 319 18.70 -9.71 -44.50
N LEU A 320 18.33 -8.63 -43.79
CA LEU A 320 17.00 -8.04 -43.59
C LEU A 320 16.02 -8.84 -42.70
N PRO A 321 16.04 -8.63 -41.36
CA PRO A 321 14.90 -8.98 -40.52
C PRO A 321 13.70 -8.13 -40.96
N SER A 322 12.52 -8.73 -41.10
CA SER A 322 11.26 -7.98 -41.08
C SER A 322 11.31 -7.00 -39.91
N ASP A 323 11.06 -5.70 -40.16
CA ASP A 323 11.13 -4.62 -39.16
C ASP A 323 10.40 -5.01 -37.86
N SER A 324 9.31 -5.77 -37.99
CA SER A 324 8.51 -6.32 -36.88
C SER A 324 9.29 -7.19 -35.89
N ASN A 325 10.26 -8.01 -36.34
CA ASN A 325 11.05 -8.84 -35.43
C ASN A 325 12.08 -8.04 -34.62
N GLN A 326 12.63 -6.98 -35.21
CA GLN A 326 13.53 -6.08 -34.49
C GLN A 326 12.78 -5.24 -33.47
N ILE A 327 11.58 -4.76 -33.82
CA ILE A 327 10.69 -4.02 -32.92
C ILE A 327 10.33 -4.91 -31.72
N PHE A 328 9.82 -6.12 -31.97
CA PHE A 328 9.49 -7.07 -30.90
C PHE A 328 10.69 -7.38 -30.01
N ALA A 329 11.88 -7.60 -30.58
CA ALA A 329 13.08 -7.87 -29.79
C ALA A 329 13.47 -6.68 -28.89
N LYS A 330 13.31 -5.44 -29.36
CA LYS A 330 13.56 -4.22 -28.56
C LYS A 330 12.52 -4.06 -27.45
N GLU A 331 11.25 -4.29 -27.75
CA GLU A 331 10.15 -4.23 -26.76
C GLU A 331 10.39 -5.24 -25.63
N MET A 332 10.66 -6.50 -25.99
CA MET A 332 10.97 -7.53 -24.99
C MET A 332 12.22 -7.16 -24.18
N GLN A 333 13.31 -6.71 -24.80
CA GLN A 333 14.49 -6.26 -24.07
C GLN A 333 14.21 -5.10 -23.09
N SER A 334 13.24 -4.24 -23.38
CA SER A 334 12.84 -3.17 -22.47
C SER A 334 12.07 -3.69 -21.25
N ILE A 335 11.34 -4.80 -21.39
CA ILE A 335 10.59 -5.42 -20.28
C ILE A 335 11.51 -6.18 -19.32
N PHE A 336 12.57 -6.80 -19.84
CA PHE A 336 13.53 -7.62 -19.07
C PHE A 336 14.77 -6.85 -18.57
N ARG A 337 14.85 -5.52 -18.79
CA ARG A 337 15.85 -4.62 -18.19
C ARG A 337 15.32 -4.03 -16.89
#